data_AF-A0A7V8JKF7-F1
#
_entry.id   AF-A0A7V8JKF7-F1
#
_cell.length_a   1.000
_cell.length_b   1.000
_cell.length_c   1.000
_cell.angle_alpha   90.00
_cell.angle_beta   90.00
_cell.angle_gamma   90.00
#
_symmetry.space_group_name_H-M   'P 1'
#
loop_
_entity.id
_entity.type
_entity.pdbx_description
1 polymer ?
#
loop_
_entity_poly.entity_id
_entity_poly.type
_entity_poly.pdbx_seq_one_letter_code
_entity_poly.pdbx_strand_id
1 'polypeptide(L)'
;MSSAFDGVSAPDSALARQITELVRDTASPLLFHHSSRVYWFGALAGQRRQLNFDRELLYAGAMFHDMGLVPAHRSPDQRFEVDGANVARAFLRARGIDEADITLV
;
A
#
# COMPACT_ATOMS: atom_id res chain seq x y z
N MET A 1 19.42 1.91 4.10
CA MET A 1 19.96 1.77 2.74
C MET A 1 18.80 1.86 1.77
N SER A 2 18.78 2.87 0.90
CA SER A 2 17.76 2.96 -0.15
C SER A 2 18.06 1.88 -1.20
N SER A 3 17.22 0.85 -1.27
CA SER A 3 17.35 -0.21 -2.25
C SER A 3 16.71 0.27 -3.56
N ALA A 4 17.34 1.22 -4.24
CA ALA A 4 16.89 1.61 -5.57
C ALA A 4 17.17 0.45 -6.55
N PHE A 5 16.15 0.00 -7.27
CA PHE A 5 16.23 -1.03 -8.30
C PHE A 5 15.74 -0.46 -9.63
N ASP A 6 16.60 -0.43 -10.64
CA ASP A 6 16.27 0.01 -12.00
C ASP A 6 15.58 1.40 -12.05
N GLY A 7 16.07 2.35 -11.24
CA GLY A 7 15.53 3.71 -11.16
C GLY A 7 14.27 3.87 -10.30
N VAL A 8 13.69 2.77 -9.82
CA VAL A 8 12.58 2.78 -8.86
C VAL A 8 13.14 2.70 -7.44
N SER A 9 12.53 3.41 -6.50
CA SER A 9 12.76 3.26 -5.06
C SER A 9 11.43 3.12 -4.33
N ALA A 10 11.41 2.45 -3.18
CA ALA A 10 10.30 2.61 -2.23
C ALA A 10 10.27 4.07 -1.75
N PRO A 11 9.08 4.67 -1.52
CA PRO A 11 9.02 6.01 -0.93
C PRO A 11 9.57 5.97 0.50
N ASP A 12 10.28 7.01 0.90
CA ASP A 12 10.91 7.12 2.22
C ASP A 12 10.32 8.26 3.06
N SER A 13 9.13 8.73 2.69
CA SER A 13 8.36 9.71 3.46
C SER A 13 7.97 9.16 4.84
N ALA A 14 7.51 10.05 5.72
CA ALA A 14 6.93 9.65 7.01
C ALA A 14 5.70 8.74 6.81
N LEU A 15 4.85 9.05 5.82
CA LEU A 15 3.67 8.25 5.51
C LEU A 15 4.05 6.84 5.08
N ALA A 16 4.97 6.68 4.13
CA ALA A 16 5.39 5.37 3.64
C ALA A 16 6.06 4.51 4.71
N ARG A 17 6.84 5.12 5.61
CA ARG A 17 7.40 4.40 6.78
C ARG A 17 6.29 3.88 7.70
N GLN A 18 5.30 4.72 8.02
CA GLN A 18 4.17 4.31 8.86
C GLN A 18 3.30 3.24 8.19
N ILE A 19 3.13 3.28 6.86
CA ILE A 19 2.46 2.22 6.10
C ILE A 19 3.26 0.92 6.22
N THR A 20 4.57 0.99 6.02
CA THR A 20 5.48 -0.15 6.11
C THR A 20 5.40 -0.80 7.48
N GLU A 21 5.47 0.00 8.54
CA GLU A 21 5.41 -0.44 9.93
C GLU A 21 4.07 -1.13 10.23
N LEU A 22 2.95 -0.47 9.94
CA LEU A 22 1.63 -1.06 10.18
C LEU A 22 1.49 -2.41 9.49
N VAL A 23 1.72 -2.47 8.17
CA VAL A 23 1.50 -3.71 7.41
C VAL A 23 2.48 -4.80 7.84
N ARG A 24 3.74 -4.46 8.15
CA ARG A 24 4.72 -5.43 8.67
C ARG A 24 4.30 -6.01 10.01
N ASP A 25 3.75 -5.19 10.89
CA ASP A 25 3.41 -5.59 12.27
C ASP A 25 2.09 -6.37 12.34
N THR A 26 1.18 -6.15 11.39
CA THR A 26 -0.15 -6.78 11.40
C THR A 26 -0.27 -7.97 10.44
N ALA A 27 0.40 -7.93 9.29
CA ALA A 27 0.31 -8.97 8.28
C ALA A 27 1.33 -10.08 8.51
N SER A 28 1.09 -11.26 7.93
CA SER A 28 2.11 -12.31 7.93
C SER A 28 3.32 -11.88 7.09
N PRO A 29 4.53 -12.44 7.35
CA PRO A 29 5.70 -12.16 6.51
C PRO A 29 5.48 -12.47 5.02
N LEU A 30 4.63 -13.46 4.71
CA LEU A 30 4.27 -13.79 3.33
C LEU A 30 3.51 -12.63 2.67
N LEU A 31 2.46 -12.11 3.32
CA LEU A 31 1.65 -11.02 2.80
C LEU A 31 2.46 -9.72 2.72
N PHE A 32 3.24 -9.39 3.75
CA PHE A 32 4.10 -8.21 3.75
C PHE A 32 5.10 -8.22 2.57
N HIS A 33 5.79 -9.34 2.34
CA HIS A 33 6.73 -9.45 1.22
C HIS A 33 6.02 -9.51 -0.12
N HIS A 34 4.82 -10.09 -0.19
CA HIS A 34 3.99 -10.08 -1.41
C HIS A 34 3.60 -8.65 -1.79
N SER A 35 2.97 -7.91 -0.89
CA SER A 35 2.60 -6.50 -1.11
C SER A 35 3.80 -5.62 -1.47
N SER A 36 4.96 -5.86 -0.82
CA SER A 36 6.20 -5.18 -1.19
C SER A 36 6.58 -5.44 -2.65
N ARG A 37 6.51 -6.69 -3.14
CA ARG A 37 6.78 -7.01 -4.55
C ARG A 37 5.74 -6.40 -5.49
N VAL A 38 4.48 -6.35 -5.09
CA VAL A 38 3.41 -5.70 -5.88
C VAL A 38 3.74 -4.24 -6.15
N TYR A 39 4.21 -3.49 -5.14
CA TYR A 39 4.68 -2.12 -5.34
C TYR A 39 5.80 -2.04 -6.37
N TRP A 40 6.85 -2.87 -6.20
CA TRP A 40 8.00 -2.85 -7.10
C TRP A 40 7.63 -3.16 -8.54
N PHE A 41 6.82 -4.19 -8.77
CA PHE A 41 6.35 -4.55 -10.10
C PHE A 41 5.44 -3.49 -10.70
N GLY A 42 4.53 -2.91 -9.91
CA GLY A 42 3.66 -1.83 -10.34
C GLY A 42 4.45 -0.58 -10.75
N ALA A 43 5.40 -0.16 -9.92
CA ALA A 43 6.23 1.02 -10.18
C ALA A 43 7.16 0.83 -11.39
N LEU A 44 7.78 -0.35 -11.54
CA LEU A 44 8.59 -0.69 -12.71
C LEU A 44 7.75 -0.71 -14.00
N ALA A 45 6.54 -1.30 -13.94
CA ALA A 45 5.62 -1.32 -15.07
C ALA A 45 5.16 0.09 -15.45
N GLY A 46 4.85 0.93 -14.47
CA GLY A 46 4.50 2.35 -14.67
C GLY A 46 5.64 3.12 -15.33
N GLN A 47 6.87 2.97 -14.83
CA GLN A 47 8.06 3.59 -15.41
C GLN A 47 8.29 3.17 -16.87
N ARG A 48 8.24 1.87 -17.17
CA ARG A 48 8.43 1.35 -18.54
C ARG A 48 7.36 1.84 -19.51
N ARG A 49 6.14 2.09 -19.01
CA ARG A 49 5.02 2.61 -19.78
C ARG A 49 4.93 4.14 -19.78
N GLN A 50 5.89 4.83 -19.16
CA GLN A 50 5.92 6.29 -19.05
C GLN A 50 4.64 6.87 -18.44
N LEU A 51 4.04 6.17 -17.47
CA LEU A 51 2.86 6.64 -16.77
C LEU A 51 3.25 7.62 -15.67
N ASN A 52 2.49 8.71 -15.53
CA ASN A 52 2.57 9.59 -14.38
C ASN A 52 1.67 9.04 -13.27
N PHE A 53 2.25 8.74 -12.12
CA PHE A 53 1.52 8.24 -10.94
C PHE A 53 2.17 8.78 -9.67
N ASP A 54 1.36 8.94 -8.63
CA ASP A 54 1.85 9.23 -7.29
C ASP A 54 2.44 7.96 -6.67
N ARG A 55 3.72 8.02 -6.28
CA ARG A 55 4.45 6.87 -5.75
C ARG A 55 4.00 6.51 -4.34
N GLU A 56 3.57 7.48 -3.53
CA GLU A 56 3.07 7.22 -2.18
C GLU A 56 1.68 6.56 -2.23
N LEU A 57 0.79 7.03 -3.11
CA LEU A 57 -0.53 6.41 -3.28
C LEU A 57 -0.43 5.01 -3.88
N LEU A 58 0.48 4.80 -4.86
CA LEU A 58 0.77 3.45 -5.36
C LEU A 58 1.31 2.55 -4.24
N TYR A 59 2.19 3.08 -3.38
CA TYR A 59 2.71 2.34 -2.24
C TYR A 59 1.60 1.98 -1.24
N ALA A 60 0.71 2.93 -0.91
CA ALA A 60 -0.43 2.67 -0.06
C ALA A 60 -1.33 1.57 -0.64
N GLY A 61 -1.74 1.67 -1.90
CA GLY A 61 -2.60 0.68 -2.54
C GLY A 61 -1.96 -0.72 -2.55
N ALA A 62 -0.69 -0.81 -2.96
CA ALA A 62 0.03 -2.07 -2.95
C ALA A 62 0.15 -2.68 -1.54
N MET A 63 0.46 -1.87 -0.53
CA MET A 63 0.67 -2.34 0.84
C MET A 63 -0.63 -2.77 1.53
N PHE A 64 -1.75 -2.10 1.26
CA PHE A 64 -3.04 -2.39 1.90
C PHE A 64 -3.93 -3.41 1.16
N HIS A 65 -3.69 -3.73 -0.12
CA HIS A 65 -4.65 -4.51 -0.93
C HIS A 65 -5.07 -5.86 -0.32
N ASP A 66 -4.16 -6.52 0.40
CA ASP A 66 -4.40 -7.83 1.03
C ASP A 66 -4.71 -7.73 2.54
N MET A 67 -4.85 -6.52 3.10
CA MET A 67 -5.07 -6.36 4.54
C MET A 67 -6.39 -6.94 5.02
N GLY A 68 -7.41 -7.08 4.15
CA GLY A 68 -8.64 -7.79 4.49
C GLY A 68 -8.47 -9.30 4.70
N LEU A 69 -7.33 -9.90 4.29
CA LEU A 69 -7.00 -11.29 4.60
C LEU A 69 -6.49 -11.47 6.04
N VAL A 70 -6.15 -10.38 6.73
CA VAL A 70 -5.71 -10.40 8.13
C VAL A 70 -6.96 -10.50 9.03
N PRO A 71 -7.04 -11.50 9.94
CA PRO A 71 -8.24 -11.72 10.75
C PRO A 71 -8.72 -10.49 11.54
N ALA A 72 -7.81 -9.62 11.98
CA ALA A 72 -8.13 -8.41 12.72
C ALA A 72 -8.82 -7.31 11.88
N HIS A 73 -8.78 -7.41 10.55
CA HIS A 73 -9.34 -6.42 9.63
C HIS A 73 -10.50 -6.96 8.80
N ARG A 74 -10.84 -8.24 8.97
CA ARG A 74 -11.92 -8.91 8.26
C ARG A 74 -13.27 -8.56 8.86
N SER A 75 -14.23 -8.20 8.02
CA SER A 75 -15.64 -8.08 8.38
C SER A 75 -16.40 -9.39 8.13
N PRO A 76 -17.56 -9.59 8.77
CA PRO A 76 -18.37 -10.79 8.55
C PRO A 76 -19.07 -10.83 7.18
N ASP A 77 -19.29 -9.67 6.57
CA ASP A 77 -20.21 -9.48 5.45
C ASP A 77 -19.56 -8.85 4.20
N GLN A 78 -18.32 -8.35 4.28
CA GLN A 78 -17.62 -7.82 3.12
C GLN A 78 -16.58 -8.82 2.59
N ARG A 79 -16.21 -8.61 1.33
CA ARG A 79 -15.10 -9.34 0.72
C ARG A 79 -13.77 -8.71 1.17
N PHE A 80 -12.71 -9.48 1.20
CA PHE A 80 -11.41 -9.04 1.73
C PHE A 80 -10.83 -7.82 0.98
N GLU A 81 -11.15 -7.64 -0.30
CA GLU A 81 -10.70 -6.49 -1.09
C GLU A 81 -11.32 -5.18 -0.57
N VAL A 82 -12.59 -5.26 -0.16
CA VAL A 82 -13.33 -4.12 0.43
C VAL A 82 -12.78 -3.83 1.82
N ASP A 83 -12.54 -4.87 2.63
CA ASP A 83 -11.91 -4.72 3.94
C ASP A 83 -10.51 -4.08 3.83
N GLY A 84 -9.69 -4.53 2.88
CA GLY A 84 -8.36 -3.96 2.62
C GLY A 84 -8.43 -2.48 2.24
N ALA A 85 -9.33 -2.11 1.32
CA ALA A 85 -9.57 -0.72 0.95
C ALA A 85 -10.08 0.13 2.14
N ASN A 86 -10.92 -0.44 3.00
CA ASN A 86 -11.41 0.24 4.21
C ASN A 86 -10.29 0.50 5.23
N VAL A 87 -9.36 -0.45 5.39
CA VAL A 87 -8.15 -0.24 6.23
C VAL A 87 -7.30 0.90 5.66
N ALA A 88 -7.05 0.89 4.34
CA ALA A 88 -6.29 1.96 3.68
C ALA A 88 -6.96 3.32 3.90
N ARG A 89 -8.26 3.42 3.64
CA ARG A 89 -9.06 4.63 3.83
C ARG A 89 -8.98 5.16 5.25
N ALA A 90 -9.20 4.30 6.24
CA ALA A 90 -9.13 4.70 7.65
C ALA A 90 -7.72 5.20 8.03
N PHE A 91 -6.68 4.50 7.57
CA PHE A 91 -5.29 4.84 7.84
C PHE A 91 -4.87 6.18 7.25
N LEU A 92 -5.22 6.43 5.98
CA LEU A 92 -4.86 7.65 5.24
C LEU A 92 -5.65 8.86 5.75
N ARG A 93 -6.95 8.68 6.02
CA ARG A 93 -7.80 9.73 6.61
C ARG A 93 -7.27 10.19 7.96
N ALA A 94 -6.84 9.26 8.81
CA ALA A 94 -6.25 9.58 10.11
C ALA A 94 -4.94 10.38 10.03
N ARG A 95 -4.31 10.44 8.84
CA ARG A 95 -3.07 11.18 8.57
C ARG A 95 -3.30 12.45 7.75
N GLY A 96 -4.55 12.82 7.52
CA GLY A 96 -4.91 14.06 6.83
C GLY A 96 -4.68 14.06 5.33
N ILE A 97 -4.64 12.88 4.70
CA ILE A 97 -4.65 12.76 3.23
C ILE A 97 -6.02 13.19 2.70
N ASP A 98 -6.03 13.89 1.57
CA ASP A 98 -7.27 14.38 0.96
C ASP A 98 -8.18 13.23 0.52
N GLU A 99 -9.50 13.41 0.66
CA GLU A 99 -10.47 12.37 0.28
C GLU A 99 -10.37 11.99 -1.20
N ALA A 100 -10.04 12.92 -2.09
CA ALA A 100 -9.85 12.62 -3.51
C ALA A 100 -8.73 11.60 -3.72
N ASP A 101 -7.60 11.77 -3.03
CA ASP A 101 -6.47 10.84 -3.09
C ASP A 101 -6.80 9.50 -2.42
N ILE A 102 -7.54 9.52 -1.31
CA ILE A 102 -7.99 8.30 -0.63
C ILE A 102 -8.88 7.45 -1.56
N THR A 103 -9.67 8.05 -2.44
CA THR A 103 -10.52 7.30 -3.38
C THR A 103 -9.76 6.61 -4.50
N LEU A 104 -8.48 6.92 -4.70
CA LEU A 104 -7.61 6.27 -5.69
C LEU A 104 -6.95 4.98 -5.17
N VAL A 105 -7.02 4.73 -3.86
CA VAL A 105 -6.36 3.64 -3.13
C VAL A 105 -7.38 2.56 -2.76
#